data_AF-A0A5K1G502-F1
#
_entry.id   AF-A0A5K1G502-F1
#
_cell.length_a   1.000
_cell.length_b   1.000
_cell.length_c   1.000
_cell.angle_alpha   90.00
_cell.angle_beta   90.00
_cell.angle_gamma   90.00
#
_symmetry.space_group_name_H-M   'P 1'
#
loop_
_entity.id
_entity.type
_entity.pdbx_description
1 polymer ?
#
loop_
_entity_poly.entity_id
_entity_poly.type
_entity_poly.pdbx_seq_one_letter_code
_entity_poly.pdbx_strand_id
1 'polypeptide(L)' 'AELLDPAVKGTVNVLRSCAKTPSIRRVVVTSSMAAVAVARRTRTPDTVVDETWFSDADFCREIK' A
#
# COMPACT_ATOMS: atom_id res chain seq x y z
N ALA A 1 -12.80 4.00 11.07
CA ALA A 1 -12.83 4.17 9.60
C ALA A 1 -12.16 5.47 9.12
N GLU A 2 -11.83 6.40 10.03
CA GLU A 2 -11.39 7.77 9.67
C GLU A 2 -10.07 7.88 8.90
N LEU A 3 -9.23 6.84 8.87
CA LEU A 3 -7.94 6.88 8.15
C LEU A 3 -7.94 6.07 6.85
N LEU A 4 -8.57 4.89 6.85
CA LEU A 4 -8.52 3.97 5.69
C LEU A 4 -9.35 4.48 4.52
N ASP A 5 -10.58 4.92 4.79
CA ASP A 5 -11.50 5.38 3.76
C ASP A 5 -10.95 6.60 3.01
N PRO A 6 -10.47 7.66 3.71
CA PRO A 6 -9.84 8.80 3.03
C PRO A 6 -8.58 8.43 2.27
N ALA A 7 -7.72 7.56 2.81
CA ALA A 7 -6.51 7.13 2.11
C ALA A 7 -6.85 6.42 0.79
N VAL A 8 -7.73 5.42 0.82
CA VAL A 8 -8.10 4.65 -0.38
C VAL A 8 -8.86 5.52 -1.38
N LYS A 9 -9.92 6.21 -0.93
CA LYS A 9 -10.76 7.01 -1.84
C LYS A 9 -9.98 8.21 -2.38
N GLY A 10 -9.14 8.84 -1.56
CA GLY A 10 -8.29 9.96 -1.97
C GLY A 10 -7.28 9.56 -3.05
N THR A 11 -6.53 8.49 -2.84
CA THR A 11 -5.57 7.99 -3.84
C THR A 11 -6.27 7.61 -5.15
N VAL A 12 -7.38 6.85 -5.09
CA VAL A 12 -8.13 6.47 -6.30
C VAL A 12 -8.69 7.68 -7.04
N ASN A 13 -9.19 8.68 -6.32
CA ASN A 13 -9.70 9.91 -6.92
C ASN A 13 -8.60 10.66 -7.70
N VAL A 14 -7.42 10.84 -7.10
CA VAL A 14 -6.29 11.51 -7.76
C VAL A 14 -5.82 10.71 -8.97
N LEU A 15 -5.65 9.40 -8.85
CA LEU A 15 -5.22 8.55 -9.98
C LEU A 15 -6.19 8.61 -11.15
N ARG A 16 -7.51 8.61 -10.90
CA ARG A 16 -8.53 8.78 -11.93
C ARG A 16 -8.45 10.14 -12.62
N SER A 17 -8.18 11.21 -11.88
CA SER A 17 -7.99 12.54 -12.44
C SER A 17 -6.70 12.62 -13.28
N CYS A 18 -5.61 11.99 -12.82
CA CYS A 18 -4.38 11.90 -13.57
C CYS A 18 -4.56 11.14 -14.90
N ALA A 19 -5.28 10.02 -14.88
CA ALA A 19 -5.56 9.23 -16.07
C ALA A 19 -6.37 9.98 -17.14
N LYS A 20 -7.17 10.97 -16.74
CA LYS A 20 -7.95 11.83 -17.66
C LYS A 20 -7.16 13.02 -18.19
N THR A 21 -5.94 13.25 -17.71
CA THR A 21 -5.13 14.44 -18.03
C THR A 21 -3.98 14.06 -18.96
N PRO A 22 -4.05 14.33 -20.28
CA PRO A 22 -3.07 13.82 -21.25
C PRO A 22 -1.63 14.31 -21.06
N SER A 23 -1.43 15.44 -20.37
CA SER A 23 -0.09 15.98 -20.09
C SER A 23 0.65 15.22 -19.00
N ILE A 24 -0.06 14.44 -18.16
CA ILE A 24 0.55 13.66 -17.09
C ILE A 24 1.09 12.35 -17.67
N ARG A 25 2.41 12.16 -17.57
CA ARG A 25 3.11 11.00 -18.15
C ARG A 25 3.46 9.92 -17.12
N ARG A 26 3.53 10.28 -15.83
CA ARG A 26 3.90 9.38 -14.74
C ARG A 26 3.32 9.88 -13.44
N VAL A 27 2.87 8.95 -12.60
CA VAL A 27 2.48 9.21 -11.21
C VAL A 27 3.38 8.39 -10.30
N VAL A 28 3.88 9.00 -9.23
CA VAL A 28 4.62 8.32 -8.16
C VAL A 28 3.76 8.36 -6.91
N VAL A 29 3.50 7.20 -6.32
CA VAL A 29 2.71 7.07 -5.10
C VAL A 29 3.66 6.81 -3.93
N THR A 30 3.66 7.68 -2.94
CA THR A 30 4.39 7.46 -1.69
C THR A 30 3.65 6.44 -0.84
N SER A 31 4.10 5.19 -0.91
CA SER A 31 3.64 4.10 -0.04
C SER A 31 4.48 4.06 1.25
N SER A 32 4.42 2.95 2.00
CA SER A 32 5.17 2.74 3.24
C SER A 32 5.58 1.28 3.39
N MET A 33 6.64 1.03 4.17
CA MET A 33 7.04 -0.32 4.60
C MET A 33 5.94 -1.05 5.39
N ALA A 34 5.00 -0.32 5.98
CA ALA A 34 3.83 -0.90 6.63
C ALA A 34 2.94 -1.71 5.65
N ALA A 35 2.98 -1.42 4.35
CA ALA A 35 2.25 -2.18 3.33
C ALA A 35 2.97 -3.47 2.89
N VAL A 36 4.20 -3.71 3.36
CA VAL A 36 5.07 -4.82 2.93
C VAL A 36 5.42 -5.75 4.08
N ALA A 37 5.82 -5.21 5.24
CA ALA A 37 6.53 -5.96 6.27
C ALA A 37 5.62 -6.61 7.34
N VAL A 38 4.31 -6.38 7.33
CA VAL A 38 3.39 -6.78 8.40
C VAL A 38 2.59 -8.01 7.96
N ALA A 39 3.14 -9.20 8.17
CA ALA A 39 2.49 -10.45 7.79
C ALA A 39 2.66 -11.52 8.86
N ARG A 40 1.77 -12.52 8.90
CA ARG A 40 1.88 -13.70 9.78
C ARG A 40 3.06 -14.61 9.45
N ARG A 41 3.68 -14.40 8.30
CA ARG A 41 4.78 -15.23 7.79
C ARG A 41 5.99 -15.08 8.71
N THR A 42 6.50 -16.20 9.21
CA THR A 42 7.73 -16.21 10.01
C THR A 42 8.91 -15.82 9.12
N ARG A 43 9.65 -14.78 9.52
CA ARG A 43 10.86 -14.35 8.82
C ARG A 43 12.05 -15.07 9.43
N THR A 44 12.81 -15.79 8.61
CA THR A 44 14.15 -16.29 8.98
C THR A 44 15.20 -15.24 8.65
N PRO A 45 16.43 -15.34 9.19
CA PRO A 45 17.53 -14.43 8.84
C PRO A 45 17.82 -14.37 7.33
N ASP A 46 17.57 -15.46 6.60
CA ASP A 46 17.78 -15.55 5.16
C ASP A 46 16.58 -15.06 4.32
N THR A 47 15.48 -14.66 4.98
CA THR A 47 14.28 -14.17 4.28
C THR A 47 14.51 -12.77 3.72
N VAL A 48 14.63 -12.69 2.39
CA VAL A 48 14.63 -11.41 1.67
C VAL A 48 13.20 -10.92 1.50
N VAL A 49 12.94 -9.68 1.92
CA VAL A 49 11.67 -8.99 1.65
C VAL A 49 11.90 -8.03 0.50
N ASP A 50 11.27 -8.35 -0.62
CA ASP A 50 11.33 -7.61 -1.88
C ASP A 50 9.96 -6.99 -2.22
N GLU A 51 9.86 -6.41 -3.41
CA GLU A 51 8.65 -5.72 -3.90
C GLU A 51 7.47 -6.66 -4.17
N THR A 52 7.64 -7.99 -4.08
CA THR A 52 6.55 -8.96 -4.22
C THR A 52 5.82 -9.24 -2.90
N TRP A 53 6.36 -8.76 -1.78
CA TRP A 53 5.77 -8.91 -0.46
C TRP A 53 4.65 -7.89 -0.21
N PHE A 54 3.59 -8.36 0.46
CA PHE A 54 2.50 -7.54 0.93
C PHE A 54 2.15 -7.90 2.37
N SER A 55 1.80 -6.88 3.14
CA SER A 55 1.24 -7.06 4.48
C SER A 55 -0.10 -7.80 4.42
N ASP A 56 -0.34 -8.63 5.43
CA ASP A 56 -1.57 -9.37 5.61
C ASP A 56 -2.62 -8.44 6.23
N ALA A 57 -3.68 -8.14 5.46
CA ALA A 57 -4.71 -7.19 5.89
C ALA A 57 -5.48 -7.67 7.12
N ASP A 58 -5.72 -8.97 7.27
CA ASP A 58 -6.46 -9.52 8.40
C ASP A 58 -5.60 -9.44 9.66
N PHE A 59 -4.32 -9.82 9.54
CA PHE A 59 -3.36 -9.65 10.63
C PHE A 59 -3.19 -8.19 11.05
N CYS A 60 -3.08 -7.26 10.09
CA CYS A 60 -3.03 -5.82 10.38
C CYS A 60 -4.24 -5.30 11.16
N ARG A 61 -5.43 -5.90 10.99
CA ARG A 61 -6.64 -5.51 11.75
C ARG A 61 -6.65 -6.12 13.15
N GLU A 62 -6.07 -7.30 13.33
CA GLU A 62 -5.99 -7.98 14.63
C GLU A 62 -4.97 -7.34 15.57
N ILE A 63 -3.85 -6.85 15.04
CA ILE A 63 -2.80 -6.21 15.84
C ILE A 63 -3.07 -4.72 16.15
N LYS A 64 -4.27 -4.24 15.79
CA LYS A 64 -4.70 -2.84 15.93
C LYS A 64 -5.41 -2.61 17.26
#